data_AF-A0A448YMK7-F1
#
_entry.id   AF-A0A448YMK7-F1
#
_cell.length_a   1.000
_cell.length_b   1.000
_cell.length_c   1.000
_cell.angle_alpha   90.00
_cell.angle_beta   90.00
_cell.angle_gamma   90.00
#
_symmetry.space_group_name_H-M   'P 1'
#
loop_
_entity.id
_entity.type
_entity.pdbx_description
1 polymer ?
#
loop_
_entity_poly.entity_id
_entity_poly.type
_entity_poly.pdbx_seq_one_letter_code
_entity_poly.pdbx_strand_id
1 'polypeptide(L)'
;MIYFRSPTGYVGYIVMTQIFISIGGSVFIICTQLAVLAAVDHQYVAVALAMLNVTGTVGDSVGDTVSGAIWTNVFEKALSRYLPESAQSNIENIYNDLDTQLSYPKGSAERTAIQKAYGYAQTRMLAAGTALMALSFVWVAIIKNINVKEIKQTRGNVF
;
A
#
# COMPACT_ATOMS: atom_id res chain seq x y z
N MET A 1 -8.17 -8.41 2.04
CA MET A 1 -8.27 -7.28 2.99
C MET A 1 -9.62 -6.55 2.92
N ILE A 2 -10.18 -6.26 1.74
CA ILE A 2 -11.43 -5.46 1.59
C ILE A 2 -12.60 -6.00 2.44
N TYR A 3 -12.90 -7.30 2.38
CA TYR A 3 -13.99 -7.90 3.15
C TYR A 3 -13.72 -7.90 4.67
N PHE A 4 -12.50 -8.22 5.08
CA PHE A 4 -12.11 -8.36 6.50
C PHE A 4 -11.88 -7.02 7.21
N ARG A 5 -11.82 -5.91 6.47
CA ARG A 5 -11.62 -4.56 7.00
C ARG A 5 -12.98 -3.91 7.30
N SER A 6 -13.84 -4.64 7.99
CA SER A 6 -15.12 -4.13 8.50
C SER A 6 -14.96 -3.59 9.94
N PRO A 7 -15.79 -2.63 10.36
CA PRO A 7 -15.77 -2.07 11.73
C PRO A 7 -16.08 -3.07 12.86
N THR A 8 -16.42 -4.33 12.54
CA THR A 8 -17.06 -5.29 13.46
C THR A 8 -16.10 -6.17 14.27
N GLY A 9 -14.83 -5.77 14.42
CA GLY A 9 -14.06 -6.09 15.63
C GLY A 9 -13.02 -7.22 15.56
N TYR A 10 -12.92 -7.99 14.49
CA TYR A 10 -11.92 -9.08 14.40
C TYR A 10 -10.60 -8.62 13.75
N VAL A 11 -9.79 -7.90 14.54
CA VAL A 11 -8.47 -7.39 14.14
C VAL A 11 -7.55 -8.52 13.62
N GLY A 12 -7.70 -9.74 14.14
CA GLY A 12 -6.90 -10.90 13.72
C GLY A 12 -6.99 -11.20 12.21
N TYR A 13 -8.15 -11.05 11.58
CA TYR A 13 -8.27 -11.26 10.13
C TYR A 13 -7.57 -10.18 9.31
N ILE A 14 -7.56 -8.94 9.81
CA ILE A 14 -6.82 -7.84 9.18
C ILE A 14 -5.32 -8.14 9.25
N VAL A 15 -4.82 -8.57 10.42
CA VAL A 15 -3.42 -8.97 10.62
C VAL A 15 -3.03 -10.11 9.69
N MET A 16 -3.85 -11.17 9.59
CA MET A 16 -3.61 -12.27 8.66
C MET A 16 -3.46 -11.78 7.22
N THR A 17 -4.35 -10.89 6.75
CA THR A 17 -4.22 -10.34 5.39
C THR A 17 -2.98 -9.49 5.19
N GLN A 18 -2.51 -8.76 6.20
CA GLN A 18 -1.26 -8.01 6.13
C GLN A 18 -0.05 -8.93 6.03
N ILE A 19 -0.04 -10.05 6.76
CA ILE A 19 1.03 -11.05 6.68
C ILE A 19 1.14 -11.58 5.25
N PHE A 20 0.01 -11.94 4.61
CA PHE A 20 0.04 -12.42 3.22
C PHE A 20 0.52 -11.36 2.22
N ILE A 21 0.12 -10.09 2.42
CA ILE A 21 0.60 -8.98 1.60
C ILE A 21 2.12 -8.80 1.78
N SER A 22 2.63 -8.86 3.02
CA SER A 22 4.08 -8.75 3.29
C SER A 22 4.87 -9.90 2.69
N ILE A 23 4.36 -11.13 2.76
CA ILE A 23 5.02 -12.29 2.13
C ILE A 23 5.06 -12.09 0.62
N GLY A 24 3.94 -11.75 -0.02
CA GLY A 24 3.91 -11.49 -1.46
C GLY A 24 4.85 -10.35 -1.87
N GLY A 25 4.77 -9.21 -1.17
CA GLY A 25 5.59 -8.04 -1.44
C GLY A 25 7.09 -8.31 -1.30
N SER A 26 7.51 -9.03 -0.25
CA SER A 26 8.92 -9.38 -0.04
C SER A 26 9.48 -10.27 -1.15
N VAL A 27 8.71 -11.26 -1.62
CA VAL A 27 9.11 -12.09 -2.76
C VAL A 27 9.29 -11.24 -4.01
N PHE A 28 8.36 -10.34 -4.33
CA PHE A 28 8.47 -9.44 -5.47
C PHE A 28 9.72 -8.55 -5.41
N ILE A 29 10.01 -7.96 -4.25
CA ILE A 29 11.18 -7.09 -4.06
C ILE A 29 12.48 -7.88 -4.31
N ILE A 30 12.61 -9.06 -3.70
CA ILE A 30 13.81 -9.91 -3.85
C ILE A 30 13.99 -10.36 -5.30
N CYS A 31 12.91 -10.81 -5.96
CA CYS A 31 12.97 -11.20 -7.36
C CYS A 31 13.38 -10.04 -8.27
N THR A 32 12.89 -8.82 -8.00
CA THR A 32 13.24 -7.62 -8.77
C THR A 32 14.71 -7.25 -8.59
N GLN A 33 15.21 -7.28 -7.35
CA GLN A 33 16.63 -7.06 -7.06
C GLN A 33 17.50 -8.09 -7.78
N LEU A 34 17.13 -9.38 -7.71
CA LEU A 34 17.85 -10.45 -8.41
C LEU A 34 17.86 -10.27 -9.92
N ALA A 35 16.73 -9.88 -10.52
CA ALA A 35 16.63 -9.63 -11.95
C ALA A 35 17.55 -8.48 -12.40
N VAL A 36 17.62 -7.39 -11.61
CA VAL A 36 18.54 -6.28 -11.87
C VAL A 36 19.99 -6.73 -11.77
N LEU A 37 20.34 -7.49 -10.73
CA LEU A 37 21.70 -8.02 -10.54
C LEU A 37 22.11 -8.97 -11.67
N ALA A 38 21.18 -9.76 -12.22
CA ALA A 38 21.45 -10.65 -13.34
C ALA A 38 21.63 -9.92 -14.68
N ALA A 39 21.17 -8.67 -14.79
CA ALA A 39 21.20 -7.89 -16.03
C ALA A 39 22.44 -7.00 -16.18
N VAL A 40 23.25 -6.84 -15.12
CA VAL A 40 24.39 -5.91 -15.08
C VAL A 40 25.70 -6.63 -14.75
N ASP A 41 26.82 -6.10 -15.26
CA ASP A 41 28.15 -6.58 -14.86
C ASP A 41 28.43 -6.27 -13.38
N HIS A 42 29.25 -7.10 -12.74
CA HIS A 42 29.59 -7.01 -11.31
C HIS A 42 30.10 -5.61 -10.90
N GLN A 43 30.82 -4.92 -11.78
CA GLN A 43 31.34 -3.57 -11.53
C GLN A 43 30.23 -2.50 -11.37
N TYR A 44 29.03 -2.72 -11.91
CA TYR A 44 27.92 -1.77 -11.89
C TYR A 44 26.79 -2.12 -10.93
N VAL A 45 26.92 -3.22 -10.17
CA VAL A 45 25.91 -3.72 -9.22
C VAL A 45 25.43 -2.64 -8.26
N ALA A 46 26.36 -1.88 -7.65
CA ALA A 46 26.02 -0.85 -6.68
C ALA A 46 25.16 0.27 -7.30
N VAL A 47 25.53 0.73 -8.51
CA VAL A 47 24.82 1.78 -9.23
C VAL A 47 23.43 1.29 -9.67
N ALA A 48 23.34 0.05 -10.15
CA ALA A 48 22.08 -0.55 -10.57
C ALA A 48 21.09 -0.70 -9.40
N LEU A 49 21.56 -1.16 -8.23
CA LEU A 49 20.73 -1.23 -7.02
C LEU A 49 20.34 0.17 -6.50
N ALA A 50 21.24 1.16 -6.56
CA ALA A 50 20.90 2.52 -6.19
C ALA A 50 19.77 3.07 -7.08
N MET A 51 19.84 2.83 -8.38
CA MET A 51 18.82 3.26 -9.34
C MET A 51 17.48 2.55 -9.13
N LEU A 52 17.51 1.26 -8.79
CA LEU A 52 16.33 0.50 -8.39
C LEU A 52 15.66 1.12 -7.15
N ASN A 53 16.43 1.46 -6.12
CA ASN A 53 15.91 2.07 -4.90
C ASN A 53 15.31 3.45 -5.16
N VAL A 54 15.98 4.31 -5.94
CA VAL A 54 15.44 5.63 -6.31
C VAL A 54 14.14 5.50 -7.10
N THR A 55 14.03 4.51 -7.99
CA THR A 55 12.78 4.25 -8.71
C THR A 55 11.68 3.77 -7.75
N GLY A 56 12.05 2.95 -6.75
CA GLY A 56 11.15 2.51 -5.69
C GLY A 56 10.57 3.68 -4.87
N THR A 57 11.40 4.62 -4.43
CA THR A 57 10.94 5.77 -3.63
C THR A 57 10.04 6.72 -4.43
N VAL A 58 10.25 6.83 -5.74
CA VAL A 58 9.31 7.53 -6.64
C VAL A 58 7.97 6.81 -6.68
N GLY A 59 7.98 5.48 -6.79
CA GLY A 59 6.76 4.65 -6.72
C GLY A 59 5.99 4.87 -5.42
N ASP A 60 6.68 4.89 -4.28
CA ASP A 60 6.07 5.16 -2.97
C ASP A 60 5.41 6.54 -2.94
N SER A 61 6.11 7.56 -3.44
CA SER A 61 5.58 8.94 -3.51
C SER A 61 4.32 9.06 -4.37
N VAL A 62 4.27 8.33 -5.49
CA VAL A 62 3.08 8.26 -6.35
C VAL A 62 1.93 7.55 -5.63
N GLY A 63 2.22 6.44 -4.95
CA GLY A 63 1.24 5.70 -4.16
C GLY A 63 0.61 6.56 -3.05
N ASP A 64 1.43 7.29 -2.31
CA ASP A 64 0.99 8.21 -1.26
C ASP A 64 0.14 9.34 -1.82
N THR A 65 0.52 9.90 -2.97
CA THR A 65 -0.25 10.95 -3.65
C THR A 65 -1.64 10.45 -4.06
N VAL A 66 -1.72 9.25 -4.65
CA VAL A 66 -3.00 8.64 -5.05
C VAL A 66 -3.86 8.35 -3.80
N SER A 67 -3.25 7.81 -2.75
CA SER A 67 -3.93 7.56 -1.47
C SER A 67 -4.49 8.85 -0.86
N GLY A 68 -3.68 9.90 -0.79
CA GLY A 68 -4.10 11.21 -0.28
C GLY A 68 -5.21 11.86 -1.13
N ALA A 69 -5.13 11.74 -2.45
CA ALA A 69 -6.18 12.21 -3.36
C ALA A 69 -7.51 11.46 -3.14
N ILE A 70 -7.46 10.13 -2.94
CA ILE A 70 -8.65 9.35 -2.62
C ILE A 70 -9.18 9.75 -1.23
N TRP A 71 -8.31 9.92 -0.23
CA TRP A 71 -8.70 10.29 1.12
C TRP A 71 -9.50 11.60 1.14
N THR A 72 -8.91 12.66 0.58
CA THR A 72 -9.50 14.00 0.51
C THR A 72 -10.83 14.02 -0.24
N ASN A 73 -10.98 13.20 -1.29
CA ASN A 73 -12.20 13.18 -2.08
C ASN A 73 -13.31 12.28 -1.52
N VAL A 74 -12.99 11.34 -0.64
CA VAL A 74 -13.90 10.28 -0.21
C VAL A 74 -14.24 10.35 1.27
N PHE A 75 -13.26 10.59 2.15
CA PHE A 75 -13.45 10.45 3.60
C PHE A 75 -14.37 11.55 4.16
N GLU A 76 -14.14 12.82 3.81
CA GLU A 76 -15.00 13.93 4.23
C GLU A 76 -16.45 13.76 3.76
N LYS A 77 -16.65 13.35 2.50
CA LYS A 77 -17.97 13.05 1.94
C LYS A 77 -18.64 11.84 2.60
N ALA A 78 -17.85 10.88 3.09
CA ALA A 78 -18.36 9.75 3.85
C ALA A 78 -18.76 10.18 5.27
N LEU A 79 -17.99 11.06 5.90
CA LEU A 79 -18.34 11.66 7.19
C LEU A 79 -19.67 12.42 7.11
N SER A 80 -19.85 13.29 6.12
CA SER A 80 -21.10 14.04 5.94
C SER A 80 -22.32 13.15 5.70
N ARG A 81 -22.12 11.97 5.10
CA ARG A 81 -23.17 10.98 4.84
C ARG A 81 -23.53 10.14 6.06
N TYR A 82 -22.57 9.80 6.91
CA TYR A 82 -22.77 8.83 7.99
C TYR A 82 -22.91 9.46 9.37
N LEU A 83 -22.39 10.68 9.60
CA LEU A 83 -22.51 11.36 10.88
C LEU A 83 -23.98 11.74 11.18
N PRO A 84 -24.42 11.64 12.45
CA PRO A 84 -25.71 12.17 12.86
C PRO A 84 -25.72 13.70 12.80
N GLU A 85 -26.92 14.30 12.67
CA GLU A 85 -27.09 15.77 12.63
C GLU A 85 -26.42 16.48 13.82
N SER A 86 -26.45 15.86 15.00
CA SER A 86 -25.79 16.35 16.22
C SER A 86 -24.28 16.59 16.10
N ALA A 87 -23.61 15.87 15.20
CA ALA A 87 -22.16 15.93 15.01
C ALA A 87 -21.76 16.49 13.64
N GLN A 88 -22.73 16.90 12.82
CA GLN A 88 -22.49 17.36 11.46
C GLN A 88 -21.73 18.70 11.43
N SER A 89 -21.91 19.55 12.44
CA SER A 89 -21.13 20.78 12.61
C SER A 89 -19.65 20.53 12.91
N ASN A 90 -19.29 19.34 13.37
CA ASN A 90 -17.93 18.99 13.78
C ASN A 90 -17.15 18.24 12.68
N ILE A 91 -17.68 18.14 11.45
CA ILE A 91 -17.04 17.39 10.35
C ILE A 91 -15.59 17.83 10.14
N GLU A 92 -15.32 19.13 10.11
CA GLU A 92 -13.97 19.66 9.86
C GLU A 92 -12.99 19.28 10.98
N ASN A 93 -13.42 19.38 12.24
CA ASN A 93 -12.60 18.96 13.39
C ASN A 93 -12.36 17.45 13.38
N ILE A 94 -13.41 16.66 13.11
CA ILE A 94 -13.32 15.20 13.01
C ILE A 94 -12.41 14.79 11.84
N TYR A 95 -12.46 15.49 10.71
CA TYR A 95 -11.66 15.16 9.53
C TYR A 95 -10.17 15.43 9.76
N ASN A 96 -9.84 16.57 10.39
CA ASN A 96 -8.45 17.03 10.54
C ASN A 96 -7.74 16.47 11.78
N ASP A 97 -8.46 16.07 12.83
CA ASP A 97 -7.87 15.67 14.10
C ASP A 97 -8.31 14.26 14.54
N LEU A 98 -7.33 13.37 14.66
CA LEU A 98 -7.54 12.01 15.14
C LEU A 98 -7.93 11.98 16.63
N ASP A 99 -7.40 12.89 17.45
CA ASP A 99 -7.71 12.92 18.88
C ASP A 99 -9.19 13.25 19.11
N THR A 100 -9.72 14.20 18.33
CA THR A 100 -11.16 14.50 18.25
C THR A 100 -11.97 13.26 17.88
N GLN A 101 -11.57 12.49 16.86
CA GLN A 101 -12.26 11.25 16.50
C GLN A 101 -12.22 10.20 17.63
N LEU A 102 -11.09 10.11 18.34
CA LEU A 102 -10.88 9.14 19.41
C LEU A 102 -11.60 9.54 20.70
N SER A 103 -11.90 10.82 20.90
CA SER A 103 -12.63 11.36 22.06
C SER A 103 -14.07 10.87 22.16
N TYR A 104 -14.72 10.57 21.01
CA TYR A 104 -16.08 10.04 20.99
C TYR A 104 -16.15 8.65 21.64
N PRO A 105 -17.07 8.41 22.60
CA PRO A 105 -17.18 7.13 23.29
C PRO A 105 -17.35 5.95 22.33
N LYS A 106 -16.66 4.83 22.62
CA LYS A 106 -16.85 3.59 21.85
C LYS A 106 -18.30 3.14 21.96
N GLY A 107 -18.92 2.85 20.82
CA GLY A 107 -20.33 2.46 20.73
C GLY A 107 -21.31 3.63 20.53
N SER A 108 -20.86 4.88 20.60
CA SER A 108 -21.71 6.02 20.24
C SER A 108 -22.09 6.01 18.75
N ALA A 109 -23.16 6.73 18.40
CA ALA A 109 -23.59 6.87 17.01
C ALA A 109 -22.51 7.54 16.16
N GLU A 110 -21.86 8.58 16.69
CA GLU A 110 -20.76 9.31 16.08
C GLU A 110 -19.56 8.41 15.86
N ARG A 111 -19.14 7.66 16.89
CA ARG A 111 -17.97 6.77 16.79
C ARG A 111 -18.20 5.63 15.81
N THR A 112 -19.43 5.11 15.72
CA THR A 112 -19.82 4.11 14.72
C THR A 112 -19.86 4.71 13.30
N ALA A 113 -20.37 5.94 13.16
CA ALA A 113 -20.40 6.65 11.89
C ALA A 113 -18.99 6.93 11.34
N ILE A 114 -18.07 7.40 12.20
CA ILE A 114 -16.66 7.63 11.84
C ILE A 114 -16.02 6.32 11.38
N GLN A 115 -16.21 5.22 12.11
CA GLN A 115 -15.68 3.91 11.71
C GLN A 115 -16.23 3.43 10.35
N LYS A 116 -17.52 3.66 10.08
CA LYS A 116 -18.13 3.38 8.77
C LYS A 116 -17.51 4.23 7.67
N ALA A 117 -17.27 5.52 7.91
CA ALA A 117 -16.58 6.39 6.96
C ALA A 117 -15.15 5.91 6.66
N TYR A 118 -14.40 5.48 7.68
CA TYR A 118 -13.08 4.85 7.52
C TYR A 118 -13.14 3.58 6.66
N GLY A 119 -14.07 2.66 6.97
CA GLY A 119 -14.23 1.44 6.19
C GLY A 119 -14.53 1.73 4.73
N TYR A 120 -15.38 2.72 4.46
CA TYR A 120 -15.75 3.15 3.12
C TYR A 120 -14.58 3.77 2.33
N ALA A 121 -13.77 4.61 2.98
CA ALA A 121 -12.60 5.24 2.36
C ALA A 121 -11.48 4.23 2.12
N GLN A 122 -11.12 3.43 3.13
CA GLN A 122 -10.05 2.43 3.05
C GLN A 122 -10.36 1.34 2.02
N THR A 123 -11.63 0.95 1.87
CA THR A 123 -12.03 -0.01 0.82
C THR A 123 -11.71 0.50 -0.58
N ARG A 124 -11.90 1.80 -0.84
CA ARG A 124 -11.59 2.41 -2.14
C ARG A 124 -10.09 2.52 -2.40
N MET A 125 -9.32 2.88 -1.37
CA MET A 125 -7.86 2.87 -1.45
C MET A 125 -7.33 1.47 -1.80
N LEU A 126 -7.87 0.44 -1.14
CA LEU A 126 -7.49 -0.95 -1.42
C LEU A 126 -7.91 -1.39 -2.82
N ALA A 127 -9.08 -0.98 -3.30
CA ALA A 127 -9.52 -1.27 -4.66
C ALA A 127 -8.59 -0.64 -5.71
N ALA A 128 -8.23 0.63 -5.52
CA ALA A 128 -7.28 1.33 -6.40
C ALA A 128 -5.90 0.65 -6.39
N GLY A 129 -5.36 0.32 -5.22
CA GLY A 129 -4.08 -0.40 -5.12
C GLY A 129 -4.12 -1.79 -5.77
N THR A 130 -5.23 -2.52 -5.62
CA THR A 130 -5.40 -3.84 -6.26
C THR A 130 -5.46 -3.72 -7.78
N ALA A 131 -6.13 -2.70 -8.31
CA ALA A 131 -6.19 -2.43 -9.75
C ALA A 131 -4.81 -2.11 -10.33
N LEU A 132 -4.00 -1.31 -9.62
CA LEU A 132 -2.62 -1.03 -10.03
C LEU A 132 -1.75 -2.30 -9.99
N MET A 133 -1.90 -3.14 -8.98
CA MET A 133 -1.16 -4.41 -8.90
C MET A 133 -1.48 -5.35 -10.08
N ALA A 134 -2.68 -5.28 -10.65
CA ALA A 134 -3.01 -6.07 -11.84
C ALA A 134 -2.13 -5.68 -13.05
N LEU A 135 -1.68 -4.43 -13.14
CA LEU A 135 -0.76 -3.99 -14.20
C LEU A 135 0.62 -4.65 -14.07
N SER A 136 1.02 -5.07 -12.87
CA SER A 136 2.29 -5.78 -12.65
C SER A 136 2.40 -7.07 -13.46
N PHE A 137 1.28 -7.76 -13.73
CA PHE A 137 1.29 -8.96 -14.59
C PHE A 137 1.71 -8.64 -16.03
N VAL A 138 1.30 -7.48 -16.55
CA VAL A 138 1.72 -7.01 -17.88
C VAL A 138 3.22 -6.73 -17.91
N TRP A 139 3.77 -6.13 -16.84
CA TRP A 139 5.21 -5.91 -16.70
C TRP A 139 6.00 -7.21 -16.59
N VAL A 140 5.52 -8.18 -15.83
CA VAL A 140 6.16 -9.50 -15.77
C VAL A 140 6.20 -10.16 -17.15
N ALA A 141 5.15 -10.01 -17.97
CA ALA A 141 5.12 -10.56 -19.33
C ALA A 141 6.11 -9.88 -20.30
N ILE A 142 6.48 -8.62 -20.05
CA ILE A 142 7.40 -7.84 -20.88
C ILE A 142 8.86 -8.01 -20.45
N ILE A 143 9.11 -8.35 -19.18
CA ILE A 143 10.46 -8.57 -18.66
C ILE A 143 11.16 -9.70 -19.45
N LYS A 144 12.39 -9.42 -19.89
CA LYS A 144 13.23 -10.41 -20.57
C LYS A 144 13.55 -11.56 -19.62
N ASN A 145 13.36 -12.78 -20.10
CA ASN A 145 13.73 -13.98 -19.36
C ASN A 145 15.25 -14.19 -19.44
N ILE A 146 15.97 -13.88 -18.36
CA ILE A 146 17.43 -14.08 -18.26
C ILE A 146 17.69 -15.46 -17.67
N ASN A 147 18.36 -16.33 -18.43
CA ASN A 147 18.76 -17.65 -17.93
C ASN A 147 19.99 -17.54 -17.03
N VAL A 148 19.75 -17.40 -15.73
CA VAL A 148 20.81 -17.31 -14.71
C VAL A 148 21.71 -18.55 -14.64
N LYS A 149 21.30 -19.71 -15.19
CA LYS A 149 22.14 -20.92 -15.23
C LYS A 149 23.31 -20.84 -16.21
N GLU A 150 23.20 -19.98 -17.22
CA GLU A 150 24.23 -19.81 -18.26
C GLU A 150 25.24 -18.70 -17.89
N ILE A 151 24.98 -17.95 -16.82
CA ILE A 151 25.89 -16.91 -16.33
C ILE A 151 27.10 -17.62 -15.71
N LYS A 152 28.22 -17.63 -16.46
CA LYS A 152 29.51 -18.16 -15.97
C LYS A 152 29.99 -17.32 -14.78
N GLN A 153 29.93 -17.91 -13.59
CA GLN A 153 30.55 -17.35 -12.39
C GLN A 153 32.06 -17.21 -12.63
N THR A 154 32.59 -15.99 -12.66
CA THR A 154 34.02 -15.73 -12.79
C THR A 154 34.75 -16.32 -11.58
N ARG A 155 35.49 -17.41 -11.78
CA ARG A 155 36.45 -17.95 -10.81
C ARG A 155 37.70 -17.07 -10.83
N GLY A 156 37.88 -16.25 -9.80
CA GLY A 156 39.12 -15.51 -9.55
C GLY A 156 38.99 -14.63 -8.30
N ASN A 157 40.07 -14.52 -7.51
CA ASN A 157 40.13 -13.59 -6.38
C ASN A 157 39.90 -12.16 -6.87
N VAL A 158 38.77 -11.58 -6.47
CA VAL A 158 38.52 -10.15 -6.52
C VAL A 158 39.20 -9.54 -5.29
N PHE A 159 40.27 -8.79 -5.52
CA PHE A 159 40.92 -7.92 -4.52
C PHE A 159 40.18 -6.59 -4.43
#